data_AF-A0A436R201-F1
#
_entry.id   AF-A0A436R201-F1
#
_cell.length_a   1.000
_cell.length_b   1.000
_cell.length_c   1.000
_cell.angle_alpha   90.00
_cell.angle_beta   90.00
_cell.angle_gamma   90.00
#
_symmetry.space_group_name_H-M   'P 1'
#
loop_
_entity.id
_entity.type
_entity.pdbx_description
1 polymer ?
#
loop_
_entity_poly.entity_id
_entity_poly.type
_entity_poly.pdbx_seq_one_letter_code
_entity_poly.pdbx_strand_id
1 'polypeptide(L)'
;MTRTARLGRCGVLVLTGLLGAWLGAATARAEDASKADIEALKKSLAKYEDYTAAIRDLYLSTEGCVYYGGEKIDGAMYYPKGAMGVHFVNVPSIGKPLDPMKPNVLIYEPTKKGLKLVAVEWLVPLTPDVKAVPTLFGQKFMGPMEGHYPLIPREFVHYD
;
A
#
# COMPACT_ATOMS: atom_id res chain seq x y z
N MET A 1 37.68 -63.85 -28.21
CA MET A 1 37.55 -62.44 -28.66
C MET A 1 36.09 -62.09 -28.44
N THR A 2 35.68 -61.23 -27.51
CA THR A 2 35.97 -59.79 -27.35
C THR A 2 35.67 -59.32 -25.90
N ARG A 3 36.10 -58.10 -25.58
CA ARG A 3 36.46 -57.50 -24.26
C ARG A 3 35.30 -56.95 -23.38
N THR A 4 35.52 -56.99 -22.05
CA THR A 4 35.28 -55.98 -20.96
C THR A 4 33.86 -55.41 -20.73
N ALA A 5 33.38 -55.03 -19.52
CA ALA A 5 34.05 -54.33 -18.41
C ALA A 5 33.27 -54.42 -17.07
N ARG A 6 33.98 -54.17 -15.95
CA ARG A 6 33.46 -53.91 -14.59
C ARG A 6 32.89 -52.48 -14.48
N LEU A 7 31.76 -52.33 -13.79
CA LEU A 7 31.38 -51.13 -13.01
C LEU A 7 30.65 -51.66 -11.76
N GLY A 8 30.94 -51.31 -10.51
CA GLY A 8 31.45 -50.06 -9.97
C GLY A 8 30.35 -49.40 -9.14
N ARG A 9 30.14 -49.87 -7.91
CA ARG A 9 29.15 -49.35 -6.95
C ARG A 9 29.60 -47.95 -6.51
N CYS A 10 28.85 -46.90 -6.82
CA CYS A 10 29.07 -45.55 -6.27
C CYS A 10 27.74 -44.96 -5.79
N GLY A 11 27.72 -44.60 -4.50
CA GLY A 11 26.54 -44.09 -3.81
C GLY A 11 26.10 -42.74 -4.33
N VAL A 12 24.78 -42.55 -4.35
CA VAL A 12 24.17 -41.22 -4.54
C VAL A 12 24.09 -40.57 -3.15
N LEU A 13 24.96 -39.61 -2.91
CA LEU A 13 24.83 -38.63 -1.84
C LEU A 13 23.71 -37.67 -2.24
N VAL A 14 22.63 -37.67 -1.47
CA VAL A 14 21.53 -36.70 -1.57
C VAL A 14 22.05 -35.35 -1.07
N LEU A 15 22.25 -34.41 -2.00
CA LEU A 15 22.59 -33.01 -1.72
C LEU A 15 21.31 -32.16 -1.84
N THR A 16 20.41 -32.30 -0.87
CA THR A 16 19.26 -31.41 -0.69
C THR A 16 19.51 -30.52 0.51
N GLY A 17 19.97 -29.30 0.28
CA GLY A 17 20.04 -28.29 1.34
C GLY A 17 21.04 -27.20 1.07
N LEU A 18 20.70 -26.24 0.19
CA LEU A 18 21.42 -24.95 0.07
C LEU A 18 20.57 -23.84 -0.61
N LEU A 19 19.40 -24.15 -1.19
CA LEU A 19 18.55 -23.16 -1.85
C LEU A 19 17.67 -22.30 -0.90
N GLY A 20 17.52 -22.68 0.37
CA GLY A 20 16.62 -21.98 1.31
C GLY A 20 17.19 -20.71 1.96
N ALA A 21 18.52 -20.60 2.09
CA ALA A 21 19.14 -19.52 2.86
C ALA A 21 19.18 -18.16 2.11
N TRP A 22 19.20 -18.18 0.78
CA TRP A 22 19.28 -16.95 -0.02
C TRP A 22 17.94 -16.20 -0.11
N LEU A 23 16.81 -16.91 -0.19
CA LEU A 23 15.50 -16.27 -0.24
C LEU A 23 15.13 -15.57 1.07
N GLY A 24 15.46 -16.16 2.23
CA GLY A 24 15.15 -15.58 3.54
C GLY A 24 15.94 -14.31 3.89
N ALA A 25 17.20 -14.24 3.46
CA ALA A 25 18.03 -13.04 3.68
C ALA A 25 17.57 -11.84 2.83
N ALA A 26 17.12 -12.10 1.59
CA ALA A 26 16.61 -11.06 0.70
C ALA A 26 15.28 -10.48 1.20
N THR A 27 14.36 -11.33 1.68
CA THR A 27 13.08 -10.86 2.23
C THR A 27 13.26 -10.05 3.52
N ALA A 28 14.11 -10.50 4.44
CA ALA A 28 14.39 -9.76 5.67
C ALA A 28 15.00 -8.38 5.38
N ARG A 29 15.95 -8.31 4.44
CA ARG A 29 16.55 -7.04 4.02
C ARG A 29 15.55 -6.10 3.35
N ALA A 30 14.62 -6.61 2.56
CA ALA A 30 13.55 -5.82 1.95
C ALA A 30 12.57 -5.28 3.01
N GLU A 31 12.25 -6.08 4.03
CA GLU A 31 11.43 -5.65 5.18
C GLU A 31 12.12 -4.58 6.03
N ASP A 32 13.43 -4.71 6.27
CA ASP A 32 14.18 -3.69 7.01
C ASP A 32 14.28 -2.38 6.24
N ALA A 33 14.47 -2.45 4.91
CA ALA A 33 14.44 -1.27 4.04
C ALA A 33 13.08 -0.58 4.08
N SER A 34 11.97 -1.33 4.00
CA SER A 34 10.63 -0.75 4.06
C SER A 34 10.34 -0.07 5.40
N LYS A 35 10.80 -0.65 6.52
CA LYS A 35 10.71 0.01 7.84
C LYS A 35 11.46 1.34 7.88
N ALA A 36 12.68 1.38 7.36
CA ALA A 36 13.47 2.61 7.30
C ALA A 36 12.79 3.68 6.43
N ASP A 37 12.24 3.29 5.29
CA ASP A 37 11.52 4.20 4.40
C ASP A 37 10.23 4.74 5.05
N ILE A 38 9.48 3.90 5.77
CA ILE A 38 8.29 4.32 6.52
C ILE A 38 8.66 5.31 7.64
N GLU A 39 9.76 5.10 8.36
CA GLU A 39 10.22 6.06 9.38
C GLU A 39 10.67 7.38 8.76
N ALA A 40 11.36 7.33 7.62
CA ALA A 40 11.71 8.53 6.86
C ALA A 40 10.45 9.29 6.39
N LEU A 41 9.44 8.57 5.91
CA LEU A 41 8.15 9.14 5.51
C LEU A 41 7.47 9.82 6.70
N LYS A 42 7.31 9.14 7.84
CA LYS A 42 6.73 9.74 9.06
C LYS A 42 7.43 11.04 9.44
N LYS A 43 8.76 11.06 9.41
CA LYS A 43 9.54 12.26 9.70
C LYS A 43 9.26 13.40 8.71
N SER A 44 9.14 13.08 7.42
CA SER A 44 8.83 14.08 6.39
C SER A 44 7.43 14.68 6.53
N LEU A 45 6.49 13.90 7.07
CA LEU A 45 5.09 14.29 7.27
C LEU A 45 4.83 14.98 8.62
N ALA A 46 5.82 15.06 9.51
CA ALA A 46 5.64 15.61 10.86
C ALA A 46 5.05 17.03 10.88
N LYS A 47 5.29 17.83 9.82
CA LYS A 47 4.69 19.16 9.68
C LYS A 47 3.15 19.13 9.57
N TYR A 48 2.57 18.03 9.11
CA TYR A 48 1.13 17.84 8.95
C TYR A 48 0.43 17.37 10.23
N GLU A 49 1.15 17.19 11.34
CA GLU A 49 0.50 17.14 12.66
C GLU A 49 -0.30 18.44 12.93
N ASP A 50 0.13 19.56 12.37
CA ASP A 50 -0.72 20.74 12.15
C ASP A 50 -1.44 20.61 10.81
N TYR A 51 -2.72 20.25 10.85
CA TYR A 51 -3.54 20.08 9.65
C TYR A 51 -3.63 21.35 8.79
N THR A 52 -3.39 22.54 9.35
CA THR A 52 -3.40 23.78 8.55
C THR A 52 -2.21 23.84 7.60
N ALA A 53 -1.08 23.20 7.92
CA ALA A 53 0.04 23.03 6.98
C ALA A 53 -0.36 22.14 5.80
N ALA A 54 -1.18 21.11 6.03
CA ALA A 54 -1.70 20.26 4.98
C ALA A 54 -2.60 21.06 4.01
N ILE A 55 -3.49 21.90 4.54
CA ILE A 55 -4.34 22.79 3.73
C ILE A 55 -3.50 23.75 2.87
N ARG A 56 -2.44 24.34 3.44
CA ARG A 56 -1.52 25.22 2.69
C ARG A 56 -0.81 24.49 1.54
N ASP A 57 -0.58 23.20 1.71
CA ASP A 57 0.00 22.32 0.69
C ASP A 57 -1.08 21.65 -0.20
N LEU A 58 -2.31 22.17 -0.19
CA LEU A 58 -3.44 21.74 -1.02
C LEU A 58 -4.00 20.34 -0.71
N TYR A 59 -3.73 19.80 0.48
CA TYR A 59 -4.50 18.67 1.00
C TYR A 59 -5.80 19.20 1.59
N LEU A 60 -6.90 19.01 0.86
CA LEU A 60 -8.21 19.56 1.23
C LEU A 60 -9.10 18.46 1.78
N SER A 61 -9.74 18.76 2.91
CA SER A 61 -10.71 17.88 3.56
C SER A 61 -11.85 17.53 2.60
N THR A 62 -12.21 16.25 2.54
CA THR A 62 -13.44 15.80 1.86
C THR A 62 -14.69 16.03 2.69
N GLU A 63 -14.55 16.63 3.89
CA GLU A 63 -15.59 16.88 4.89
C GLU A 63 -16.32 15.62 5.40
N GLY A 64 -15.95 14.44 4.90
CA GLY A 64 -16.55 13.16 5.25
C GLY A 64 -15.93 12.58 6.52
N CYS A 65 -16.67 12.57 7.62
CA CYS A 65 -16.43 11.64 8.72
C CYS A 65 -17.21 10.35 8.43
N VAL A 66 -16.58 9.43 7.70
CA VAL A 66 -17.26 8.22 7.21
C VAL A 66 -17.14 7.11 8.24
N TYR A 67 -18.30 6.63 8.70
CA TYR A 67 -18.43 5.47 9.57
C TYR A 67 -19.33 4.43 8.89
N TYR A 68 -18.86 3.19 8.84
CA TYR A 68 -19.59 2.05 8.31
C TYR A 68 -20.08 1.17 9.46
N GLY A 69 -21.39 0.86 9.45
CA GLY A 69 -22.01 -0.06 10.39
C GLY A 69 -21.65 -1.54 10.15
N GLY A 70 -21.04 -1.86 9.00
CA GLY A 70 -20.78 -3.23 8.56
C GLY A 70 -21.98 -3.91 7.88
N GLU A 71 -23.04 -3.16 7.61
CA GLU A 71 -24.24 -3.62 6.93
C GLU A 71 -23.95 -3.87 5.45
N LYS A 72 -24.57 -4.91 4.89
CA LYS A 72 -24.52 -5.17 3.45
C LYS A 72 -25.71 -4.50 2.80
N ILE A 73 -25.45 -3.57 1.88
CA ILE A 73 -26.48 -2.89 1.09
C ILE A 73 -26.40 -3.43 -0.33
N ASP A 74 -27.53 -3.92 -0.85
CA ASP A 74 -27.60 -4.48 -2.20
C ASP A 74 -27.22 -3.42 -3.25
N GLY A 75 -26.28 -3.77 -4.14
CA GLY A 75 -25.76 -2.87 -5.17
C GLY A 75 -24.73 -1.85 -4.69
N ALA A 76 -24.28 -1.91 -3.43
CA ALA A 76 -23.19 -1.09 -2.91
C ALA A 76 -21.94 -1.92 -2.58
N MET A 77 -20.77 -1.27 -2.58
CA MET A 77 -19.53 -1.87 -2.08
C MET A 77 -19.67 -2.22 -0.59
N TYR A 78 -19.16 -3.39 -0.21
CA TYR A 78 -19.14 -3.81 1.19
C TYR A 78 -17.98 -3.15 1.96
N TYR A 79 -18.29 -2.50 3.06
CA TYR A 79 -17.31 -1.99 4.01
C TYR A 79 -17.47 -2.70 5.37
N PRO A 80 -16.37 -3.19 5.97
CA PRO A 80 -16.43 -3.71 7.32
C PRO A 80 -16.82 -2.62 8.32
N LYS A 81 -17.29 -3.03 9.50
CA LYS A 81 -17.62 -2.09 10.57
C LYS A 81 -16.38 -1.29 10.98
N GLY A 82 -16.46 0.04 10.98
CA GLY A 82 -15.33 0.90 11.34
C GLY A 82 -15.47 2.34 10.83
N ALA A 83 -14.45 3.16 11.09
CA ALA A 83 -14.32 4.51 10.52
C ALA A 83 -13.07 4.56 9.64
N MET A 84 -13.11 5.31 8.54
CA MET A 84 -11.93 5.55 7.70
C MET A 84 -11.14 6.80 8.14
N GLY A 85 -11.72 7.63 9.02
CA GLY A 85 -11.14 8.93 9.39
C GLY A 85 -11.47 10.04 8.38
N VAL A 86 -11.00 11.25 8.65
CA VAL A 86 -11.22 12.43 7.81
C VAL A 86 -10.11 12.53 6.78
N HIS A 87 -10.46 12.36 5.51
CA HIS A 87 -9.50 12.36 4.40
C HIS A 87 -9.23 13.80 3.94
N PHE A 88 -7.96 14.14 3.84
CA PHE A 88 -7.47 15.36 3.23
C PHE A 88 -6.72 14.98 1.97
N VAL A 89 -7.26 15.35 0.80
CA VAL A 89 -6.78 14.86 -0.50
C VAL A 89 -6.06 15.98 -1.23
N ASN A 90 -4.85 15.68 -1.73
CA ASN A 90 -4.12 16.52 -2.66
C ASN A 90 -4.51 16.16 -4.10
N VAL A 91 -5.66 16.66 -4.55
CA VAL A 91 -6.21 16.38 -5.88
C VAL A 91 -5.19 16.65 -7.02
N PRO A 92 -4.39 17.74 -7.00
CA PRO A 92 -3.40 17.99 -8.06
C PRO A 92 -2.32 16.90 -8.21
N SER A 93 -2.05 16.13 -7.16
CA SER A 93 -1.07 15.05 -7.17
C SER A 93 -1.63 13.70 -7.69
N ILE A 94 -2.95 13.58 -7.81
CA ILE A 94 -3.60 12.37 -8.35
C ILE A 94 -3.22 12.17 -9.82
N GLY A 95 -2.84 10.94 -10.18
CA GLY A 95 -2.39 10.58 -11.53
C GLY A 95 -0.95 10.99 -11.87
N LYS A 96 -0.21 11.60 -10.93
CA LYS A 96 1.24 11.76 -11.06
C LYS A 96 1.96 10.42 -10.82
N PRO A 97 3.22 10.26 -11.28
CA PRO A 97 4.00 9.07 -10.98
C PRO A 97 4.03 8.77 -9.48
N LEU A 98 3.86 7.50 -9.13
CA LEU A 98 3.83 7.04 -7.74
C LEU A 98 5.15 7.38 -7.03
N ASP A 99 5.06 8.21 -5.99
CA ASP A 99 6.19 8.62 -5.16
C ASP A 99 5.95 8.14 -3.71
N PRO A 100 6.76 7.20 -3.19
CA PRO A 100 6.62 6.70 -1.82
C PRO A 100 6.72 7.79 -0.74
N MET A 101 7.31 8.95 -1.06
CA MET A 101 7.51 10.05 -0.12
C MET A 101 6.46 11.17 -0.27
N LYS A 102 5.48 11.01 -1.18
CA LYS A 102 4.40 11.97 -1.39
C LYS A 102 3.05 11.26 -1.46
N PRO A 103 2.46 10.88 -0.31
CA PRO A 103 1.08 10.41 -0.27
C PRO A 103 0.16 11.50 -0.82
N ASN A 104 -0.91 11.09 -1.52
CA ASN A 104 -1.89 12.04 -2.05
C ASN A 104 -3.13 12.16 -1.15
N VAL A 105 -3.19 11.35 -0.08
CA VAL A 105 -4.20 11.44 0.98
C VAL A 105 -3.50 11.45 2.34
N LEU A 106 -3.93 12.37 3.20
CA LEU A 106 -3.65 12.36 4.64
C LEU A 106 -4.94 12.05 5.39
N ILE A 107 -4.87 11.22 6.42
CA ILE A 107 -6.05 10.81 7.19
C ILE A 107 -5.91 11.30 8.63
N TYR A 108 -6.92 12.02 9.08
CA TYR A 108 -6.99 12.55 10.43
C TYR A 108 -8.08 11.87 11.26
N GLU A 109 -7.79 11.63 12.53
CA GLU A 109 -8.77 11.28 13.54
C GLU A 109 -9.19 12.52 14.33
N PRO A 110 -10.49 12.84 14.46
CA PRO A 110 -10.96 13.87 15.36
C PRO A 110 -10.73 13.48 16.82
N THR A 111 -10.06 14.33 17.58
CA THR A 111 -9.83 14.17 19.01
C THR A 111 -10.40 15.35 19.80
N LYS A 112 -10.42 15.26 21.13
CA LYS A 112 -10.79 16.39 22.01
C LYS A 112 -9.89 17.62 21.84
N LYS A 113 -8.68 17.46 21.26
CA LYS A 113 -7.70 18.53 21.06
C LYS A 113 -7.63 19.03 19.61
N GLY A 114 -8.49 18.51 18.73
CA GLY A 114 -8.45 18.77 17.28
C GLY A 114 -8.11 17.52 16.48
N LEU A 115 -7.70 17.72 15.22
CA LEU A 115 -7.35 16.64 14.30
C LEU A 115 -5.96 16.08 14.60
N LYS A 116 -5.82 14.76 14.58
CA LYS A 116 -4.54 14.05 14.73
C LYS A 116 -4.26 13.27 13.44
N LEU A 117 -3.06 13.42 12.86
CA LEU A 117 -2.66 12.61 11.71
C LEU A 117 -2.50 11.15 12.16
N VAL A 118 -3.21 10.23 11.51
CA VAL A 118 -3.22 8.80 11.91
C VAL A 118 -2.83 7.86 10.79
N ALA A 119 -3.01 8.25 9.53
CA ALA A 119 -2.63 7.46 8.37
C ALA A 119 -2.39 8.33 7.13
N VAL A 120 -1.87 7.71 6.08
CA VAL A 120 -1.71 8.28 4.74
C VAL A 120 -2.00 7.20 3.70
N GLU A 121 -2.44 7.61 2.52
CA GLU A 121 -2.74 6.71 1.40
C GLU A 121 -2.23 7.26 0.08
N TRP A 122 -2.16 6.37 -0.91
CA TRP A 122 -1.81 6.68 -2.29
C TRP A 122 -2.91 6.18 -3.22
N LEU A 123 -3.81 7.06 -3.62
CA LEU A 123 -4.76 6.78 -4.69
C LEU A 123 -4.03 6.76 -6.04
N VAL A 124 -4.01 5.60 -6.70
CA VAL A 124 -3.45 5.40 -8.04
C VAL A 124 -4.58 5.09 -9.01
N PRO A 125 -4.99 6.04 -9.88
CA PRO A 125 -6.04 5.80 -10.85
C PRO A 125 -5.68 4.66 -11.79
N LEU A 126 -6.66 3.80 -12.12
CA LEU A 126 -6.50 2.81 -13.17
C LEU A 126 -6.56 3.53 -14.53
N THR A 127 -5.40 3.71 -15.15
CA THR A 127 -5.27 4.25 -16.51
C THR A 127 -4.71 3.20 -17.46
N PRO A 128 -4.75 3.41 -18.78
CA PRO A 128 -4.11 2.51 -19.74
C PRO A 128 -2.62 2.29 -19.48
N ASP A 129 -1.94 3.20 -18.79
CA ASP A 129 -0.50 3.10 -18.50
C ASP A 129 -0.18 2.22 -17.28
N VAL A 130 -1.18 1.94 -16.43
CA VAL A 130 -1.02 1.03 -15.28
C VAL A 130 -1.06 -0.42 -15.79
N LYS A 131 0.13 -1.04 -15.91
CA LYS A 131 0.27 -2.42 -16.44
C LYS A 131 0.27 -3.51 -15.38
N ALA A 132 0.43 -3.16 -14.11
CA ALA A 132 0.46 -4.09 -12.98
C ALA A 132 -0.06 -3.41 -11.72
N VAL A 133 -0.46 -4.23 -10.72
CA VAL A 133 -0.87 -3.74 -9.40
C VAL A 133 0.30 -2.98 -8.76
N PRO A 134 0.12 -1.70 -8.37
CA PRO A 134 1.17 -0.94 -7.71
C PRO A 134 1.67 -1.61 -6.42
N THR A 135 2.91 -1.33 -6.05
CA THR A 135 3.53 -1.86 -4.84
C THR A 135 4.34 -0.76 -4.17
N LEU A 136 4.17 -0.59 -2.86
CA LEU A 136 4.99 0.27 -2.01
C LEU A 136 5.36 -0.49 -0.74
N PHE A 137 6.57 -0.26 -0.23
CA PHE A 137 7.02 -0.83 1.04
C PHE A 137 6.89 -2.37 1.13
N GLY A 138 6.99 -3.05 -0.02
CA GLY A 138 6.82 -4.51 -0.12
C GLY A 138 5.37 -5.00 -0.12
N GLN A 139 4.39 -4.09 -0.13
CA GLN A 139 2.96 -4.40 -0.13
C GLN A 139 2.31 -4.02 -1.46
N LYS A 140 1.48 -4.91 -2.00
CA LYS A 140 0.63 -4.60 -3.14
C LYS A 140 -0.54 -3.75 -2.68
N PHE A 141 -0.94 -2.81 -3.53
CA PHE A 141 -2.12 -1.99 -3.30
C PHE A 141 -3.38 -2.85 -3.39
N MET A 142 -4.45 -2.40 -2.74
CA MET A 142 -5.78 -2.94 -2.89
C MET A 142 -6.41 -2.47 -4.20
N GLY A 143 -7.38 -3.23 -4.72
CA GLY A 143 -8.09 -2.92 -5.97
C GLY A 143 -7.66 -3.76 -7.20
N PRO A 144 -8.04 -3.33 -8.42
CA PRO A 144 -8.74 -2.08 -8.70
C PRO A 144 -10.15 -2.09 -8.10
N MET A 145 -10.60 -0.95 -7.61
CA MET A 145 -11.92 -0.80 -7.02
C MET A 145 -12.64 0.44 -7.55
N GLU A 146 -13.97 0.39 -7.54
CA GLU A 146 -14.81 1.56 -7.85
C GLU A 146 -14.56 2.69 -6.84
N GLY A 147 -14.83 3.93 -7.26
CA GLY A 147 -14.80 5.07 -6.36
C GLY A 147 -15.80 4.95 -5.20
N HIS A 148 -15.36 5.41 -4.02
CA HIS A 148 -16.14 5.50 -2.79
C HIS A 148 -17.21 6.61 -2.86
N TYR A 149 -18.33 6.32 -3.52
CA TYR A 149 -19.47 7.24 -3.61
C TYR A 149 -20.04 7.58 -2.21
N PRO A 150 -20.41 8.84 -1.91
CA PRO A 150 -20.53 9.98 -2.84
C PRO A 150 -19.27 10.83 -3.00
N LEU A 151 -18.21 10.59 -2.22
CA LEU A 151 -17.02 11.46 -2.22
C LEU A 151 -16.14 11.24 -3.46
N ILE A 152 -16.09 10.02 -3.96
CA ILE A 152 -15.35 9.64 -5.16
C ILE A 152 -16.35 9.01 -6.16
N PRO A 153 -16.45 9.53 -7.41
CA PRO A 153 -17.33 8.95 -8.42
C PRO A 153 -16.99 7.50 -8.70
N ARG A 154 -17.99 6.63 -8.92
CA ARG A 154 -17.78 5.18 -9.10
C ARG A 154 -16.84 4.86 -10.26
N GLU A 155 -16.90 5.68 -11.31
CA GLU A 155 -16.11 5.55 -12.54
C GLU A 155 -14.63 5.88 -12.32
N PHE A 156 -14.28 6.52 -11.21
CA PHE A 156 -12.90 6.71 -10.79
C PHE A 156 -12.36 5.41 -10.18
N VAL A 157 -12.09 4.45 -11.07
CA VAL A 157 -11.51 3.15 -10.68
C VAL A 157 -10.05 3.35 -10.32
N HIS A 158 -9.61 2.85 -9.17
CA HIS A 158 -8.27 3.10 -8.64
C HIS A 158 -7.75 1.94 -7.78
N TYR A 159 -6.47 2.04 -7.41
CA TYR A 159 -5.80 1.26 -6.38
C TYR A 159 -5.42 2.18 -5.22
N ASP A 160 -5.34 1.64 -4.00
CA ASP A 160 -4.91 2.34 -2.78
C ASP A 160 -4.17 1.45 -1.76
#